data_AF-A0A842KVX9-F1
#
_entry.id   AF-A0A842KVX9-F1
#
_cell.length_a   1.000
_cell.length_b   1.000
_cell.length_c   1.000
_cell.angle_alpha   90.00
_cell.angle_beta   90.00
_cell.angle_gamma   90.00
#
_symmetry.space_group_name_H-M   'P 1'
#
loop_
_entity.id
_entity.type
_entity.pdbx_description
1 polymer ?
#
loop_
_entity_poly.entity_id
_entity_poly.type
_entity_poly.pdbx_seq_one_letter_code
_entity_poly.pdbx_strand_id
1 'polypeptide(L)'
;MTAIRVAGNEIEIKWKGKGALSLTSLFDHLNRRRIIIAFDEAQKLRGPRSNEILNAIAHSYDYNKNVTFIFTGSEVGLLYDFLKISDASSPLYGR
;
A
#
# COMPACT_ATOMS: atom_id res chain seq x y z
N MET A 1 12.92 -2.57 -13.91
CA MET A 1 13.16 -1.39 -13.05
C MET A 1 11.92 -0.53 -13.19
N THR A 2 11.31 -0.08 -12.11
CA THR A 2 10.15 0.81 -12.19
C THR A 2 10.47 2.08 -11.44
N ALA A 3 10.31 3.22 -12.10
CA ALA A 3 10.50 4.53 -11.51
C ALA A 3 9.21 4.99 -10.83
N ILE A 4 9.32 5.47 -9.60
CA ILE A 4 8.23 6.11 -8.86
C ILE A 4 8.63 7.55 -8.60
N ARG A 5 7.74 8.51 -8.91
CA ARG A 5 7.96 9.93 -8.62
C ARG A 5 7.28 10.32 -7.31
N VAL A 6 8.05 10.89 -6.38
CA VAL A 6 7.57 11.40 -5.09
C VAL A 6 8.05 12.84 -4.94
N ALA A 7 7.12 13.80 -4.83
CA ALA A 7 7.42 15.23 -4.64
C ALA A 7 8.47 15.78 -5.64
N GLY A 8 8.38 15.39 -6.92
CA GLY A 8 9.31 15.81 -7.98
C GLY A 8 10.64 15.04 -8.02
N ASN A 9 10.90 14.14 -7.07
CA ASN A 9 12.08 13.27 -7.06
C ASN A 9 11.73 11.91 -7.68
N GLU A 10 12.62 11.39 -8.51
CA GLU A 10 12.47 10.09 -9.16
C GLU A 10 13.27 9.05 -8.40
N ILE A 11 12.58 8.00 -7.92
CA ILE A 11 13.19 6.90 -7.20
C ILE A 11 13.07 5.65 -8.06
N GLU A 12 14.21 5.04 -8.37
CA GLU A 12 14.25 3.76 -9.07
C GLU A 12 14.21 2.59 -8.08
N ILE A 13 13.20 1.74 -8.21
CA ILE A 13 13.04 0.57 -7.34
C ILE A 13 13.33 -0.71 -8.14
N LYS A 14 14.16 -1.59 -7.54
CA LYS A 14 14.37 -2.96 -8.00
C LYS A 14 13.42 -3.91 -7.28
N TRP A 15 12.61 -4.62 -8.05
CA TRP A 15 11.59 -5.55 -7.55
C TRP A 15 12.06 -7.01 -7.43
N LYS A 16 13.26 -7.36 -7.94
CA LYS A 16 13.83 -8.72 -7.89
C LYS A 16 15.35 -8.69 -7.66
N GLY A 17 15.86 -9.75 -7.02
CA GLY A 17 17.29 -9.94 -6.69
C GLY A 17 17.63 -9.57 -5.24
N LYS A 18 18.90 -9.77 -4.84
CA LYS A 18 19.42 -9.29 -3.54
C LYS A 18 19.23 -7.77 -3.46
N GLY A 19 18.53 -7.30 -2.43
CA GLY A 19 18.23 -5.88 -2.23
C GLY A 19 16.90 -5.40 -2.83
N ALA A 20 16.00 -6.31 -3.24
CA ALA A 20 14.65 -5.93 -3.66
C ALA A 20 13.86 -5.35 -2.47
N LEU A 21 13.25 -4.18 -2.68
CA LEU A 21 12.48 -3.48 -1.66
C LEU A 21 11.04 -4.02 -1.65
N SER A 22 10.58 -4.54 -0.52
CA SER A 22 9.16 -4.87 -0.32
C SER A 22 8.37 -3.63 0.10
N LEU A 23 7.06 -3.60 -0.17
CA LEU A 23 6.19 -2.51 0.31
C LEU A 23 6.19 -2.45 1.84
N THR A 24 6.26 -3.59 2.52
CA THR A 24 6.38 -3.67 3.99
C THR A 24 7.63 -2.92 4.46
N SER A 25 8.80 -3.28 3.93
CA SER A 25 10.07 -2.64 4.30
C SER A 25 10.11 -1.16 3.93
N LEU A 26 9.44 -0.76 2.85
CA LEU A 26 9.26 0.65 2.49
C LEU A 26 8.47 1.38 3.58
N PHE A 27 7.30 0.86 3.96
CA PHE A 27 6.44 1.48 4.96
C PHE A 27 7.13 1.55 6.33
N ASP A 28 7.86 0.50 6.73
CA ASP A 28 8.64 0.47 7.98
C ASP A 28 9.72 1.56 7.99
N HIS A 29 10.37 1.77 6.85
CA HIS A 29 11.35 2.84 6.72
C HIS A 29 10.72 4.23 6.81
N LEU A 30 9.58 4.42 6.13
CA LEU A 30 8.85 5.69 6.11
C LEU A 30 8.24 6.03 7.48
N ASN A 31 7.90 5.03 8.29
CA ASN A 31 7.39 5.18 9.66
C ASN A 31 8.34 5.94 10.61
N ARG A 32 9.60 6.16 10.23
CA ARG A 32 10.54 7.02 11.00
C ARG A 32 10.09 8.49 11.08
N ARG A 33 9.14 8.90 10.24
CA ARG A 33 8.53 10.24 10.24
C ARG A 33 7.02 10.11 10.13
N ARG A 34 6.30 11.15 10.57
CA ARG A 34 4.86 11.24 10.33
C ARG A 34 4.61 11.49 8.85
N ILE A 35 4.04 10.52 8.16
CA ILE A 35 3.81 10.55 6.71
C ILE A 35 2.38 10.14 6.38
N ILE A 36 1.85 10.74 5.32
CA ILE A 36 0.58 10.35 4.71
C ILE A 36 0.90 9.71 3.36
N ILE A 37 0.35 8.53 3.11
CA ILE A 37 0.45 7.83 1.83
C ILE A 37 -0.97 7.77 1.25
N ALA A 38 -1.20 8.54 0.19
CA ALA A 38 -2.48 8.59 -0.49
C ALA A 38 -2.44 7.76 -1.79
N PHE A 39 -3.39 6.84 -1.94
CA PHE A 39 -3.62 6.09 -3.15
C PHE A 39 -4.82 6.68 -3.88
N ASP A 40 -4.55 7.34 -5.00
CA ASP A 40 -5.61 7.88 -5.85
C ASP A 40 -6.15 6.80 -6.79
N GLU A 41 -7.47 6.72 -6.94
CA GLU A 41 -8.17 5.67 -7.70
C GLU A 41 -7.69 4.25 -7.31
N ALA A 42 -7.66 3.97 -6.01
CA ALA A 42 -7.04 2.78 -5.45
C ALA A 42 -7.68 1.46 -5.96
N GLN A 43 -8.91 1.50 -6.48
CA GLN A 43 -9.52 0.35 -7.15
C GLN A 43 -8.75 -0.13 -8.41
N LYS A 44 -7.86 0.71 -8.96
CA LYS A 44 -6.94 0.34 -10.06
C LYS A 44 -5.79 -0.57 -9.59
N LEU A 45 -5.58 -0.71 -8.28
CA LEU A 45 -4.60 -1.63 -7.69
C LEU A 45 -5.12 -3.08 -7.61
N ARG A 46 -6.34 -3.33 -8.09
CA ARG A 46 -6.89 -4.68 -8.24
C ARG A 46 -6.08 -5.48 -9.25
N GLY A 47 -5.93 -6.78 -8.97
CA GLY A 47 -5.25 -7.72 -9.83
C GLY A 47 -4.44 -8.76 -9.06
N PRO A 48 -3.51 -9.46 -9.75
CA PRO A 48 -2.78 -10.59 -9.17
C PRO A 48 -1.97 -10.26 -7.92
N ARG A 49 -1.59 -9.00 -7.72
CA ARG A 49 -0.78 -8.54 -6.59
C ARG A 49 -1.56 -7.84 -5.49
N SER A 50 -2.90 -7.78 -5.57
CA SER A 50 -3.70 -7.05 -4.56
C SER A 50 -3.48 -7.58 -3.15
N ASN A 51 -3.42 -8.89 -2.96
CA ASN A 51 -3.16 -9.48 -1.64
C ASN A 51 -1.78 -9.07 -1.09
N GLU A 52 -0.75 -8.96 -1.94
CA GLU A 52 0.58 -8.49 -1.52
C GLU A 52 0.52 -7.04 -1.02
N ILE A 53 -0.21 -6.18 -1.71
CA ILE A 53 -0.42 -4.77 -1.34
C ILE A 53 -1.21 -4.68 -0.03
N LEU A 54 -2.34 -5.37 0.07
CA LEU A 54 -3.19 -5.39 1.27
C LEU A 54 -2.44 -5.93 2.48
N ASN A 55 -1.61 -6.97 2.32
CA ASN A 55 -0.76 -7.50 3.38
C ASN A 55 0.23 -6.45 3.89
N ALA A 56 0.87 -5.69 2.99
CA ALA A 56 1.80 -4.64 3.37
C ALA A 56 1.08 -3.48 4.10
N ILE A 57 -0.11 -3.10 3.63
CA ILE A 57 -0.93 -2.08 4.29
C ILE A 57 -1.38 -2.57 5.68
N ALA A 58 -1.88 -3.80 5.80
CA ALA A 58 -2.30 -4.39 7.08
C ALA A 58 -1.16 -4.44 8.08
N HIS A 59 0.02 -4.89 7.65
CA HIS A 59 1.23 -4.86 8.48
C HIS A 59 1.55 -3.44 8.96
N SER A 60 1.54 -2.48 8.04
CA SER A 60 1.82 -1.09 8.39
C SER A 60 0.74 -0.48 9.30
N TYR A 61 -0.52 -0.88 9.16
CA TYR A 61 -1.60 -0.47 10.06
C TYR A 61 -1.32 -0.96 11.49
N ASP A 62 -0.87 -2.21 11.64
CA ASP A 62 -0.62 -2.82 12.95
C ASP A 62 0.64 -2.27 13.64
N TYR A 63 1.71 -2.02 12.88
CA TYR A 63 3.04 -1.73 13.45
C TYR A 63 3.52 -0.29 13.24
N ASN A 64 3.07 0.41 12.19
CA ASN A 64 3.63 1.70 11.77
C ASN A 64 2.73 2.88 12.14
N LYS A 65 2.76 3.26 13.43
CA LYS A 65 1.93 4.32 14.02
C LYS A 65 2.13 5.74 13.44
N ASN A 66 3.17 5.96 12.63
CA ASN A 66 3.43 7.24 11.99
C ASN A 66 3.10 7.26 10.50
N VAL A 67 2.56 6.17 9.97
CA VAL A 67 2.06 6.09 8.59
C VAL A 67 0.53 6.18 8.62
N THR A 68 -0.03 7.11 7.85
CA THR A 68 -1.48 7.19 7.63
C THR A 68 -1.77 6.91 6.16
N PHE A 69 -2.62 5.93 5.90
CA PHE A 69 -3.08 5.63 4.54
C PHE A 69 -4.39 6.36 4.23
N ILE A 70 -4.47 6.94 3.03
CA ILE A 70 -5.70 7.50 2.46
C ILE A 70 -5.97 6.78 1.16
N PHE A 71 -7.20 6.30 0.98
CA PHE A 71 -7.64 5.68 -0.26
C PHE A 71 -8.78 6.51 -0.85
N THR A 72 -8.62 6.92 -2.10
CA THR A 72 -9.71 7.52 -2.87
C THR A 72 -10.12 6.56 -3.99
N GLY A 73 -11.33 6.74 -4.50
CA GLY A 73 -11.81 5.99 -5.65
C GLY A 73 -13.15 6.56 -6.11
N SER A 74 -13.26 6.82 -7.40
CA SER A 74 -14.53 7.23 -8.03
C SER A 74 -15.55 6.09 -8.05
N GLU A 75 -15.08 4.85 -8.01
CA GLU A 75 -15.90 3.63 -8.06
C GLU A 75 -15.93 2.95 -6.68
N VAL A 76 -16.81 3.41 -5.79
CA VAL A 76 -16.86 2.97 -4.38
C VAL A 76 -16.99 1.46 -4.24
N GLY A 77 -17.84 0.78 -5.01
CA GLY A 77 -17.96 -0.69 -4.92
C GLY A 77 -16.65 -1.41 -5.22
N LEU A 78 -15.94 -0.94 -6.26
CA LEU A 78 -14.66 -1.52 -6.68
C LEU A 78 -13.53 -1.21 -5.70
N LEU A 79 -13.59 -0.07 -5.01
CA LEU A 79 -12.68 0.26 -3.91
C LEU A 79 -12.91 -0.67 -2.71
N TYR A 80 -14.16 -0.91 -2.33
CA TYR A 80 -14.49 -1.83 -1.24
C TYR A 80 -14.10 -3.26 -1.58
N ASP A 81 -14.31 -3.69 -2.83
CA ASP A 81 -13.85 -4.99 -3.33
C ASP A 81 -12.32 -5.12 -3.31
N PHE A 82 -11.60 -4.03 -3.60
CA PHE A 82 -10.14 -4.00 -3.51
C PHE A 82 -9.67 -4.16 -2.05
N LEU A 83 -10.23 -3.35 -1.14
CA LEU A 83 -9.84 -3.37 0.27
C LEU A 83 -10.31 -4.62 1.01
N LYS A 84 -11.34 -5.30 0.46
CA LYS A 84 -11.93 -6.53 0.99
C LYS A 84 -12.33 -6.39 2.47
N ILE A 85 -12.85 -5.24 2.87
CA ILE A 85 -13.12 -4.95 4.28
C ILE A 85 -14.27 -5.79 4.88
N SER A 86 -15.11 -6.38 4.03
CA SER A 86 -16.22 -7.27 4.40
C SER A 86 -15.88 -8.76 4.32
N ASP A 87 -14.67 -9.11 3.86
CA ASP A 87 -14.22 -10.49 3.71
C ASP A 87 -13.35 -10.88 4.91
N ALA A 88 -13.82 -11.82 5.73
CA ALA A 88 -13.10 -12.29 6.92
C ALA A 88 -11.71 -12.90 6.62
N SER A 89 -11.44 -13.31 5.39
CA SER A 89 -10.12 -13.78 4.95
C SER A 89 -9.17 -12.65 4.55
N SER A 90 -9.66 -11.41 4.46
CA SER A 90 -8.86 -10.25 4.09
C SER A 90 -7.89 -9.83 5.19
N PRO A 91 -6.66 -9.44 4.84
CA PRO A 91 -5.71 -8.84 5.78
C PRO A 91 -6.22 -7.56 6.44
N LEU A 92 -7.14 -6.83 5.78
CA LEU A 92 -7.71 -5.59 6.31
C LEU A 92 -9.05 -5.79 7.03
N TYR A 93 -9.54 -7.03 7.16
CA TYR A 93 -10.79 -7.27 7.87
C TYR A 93 -10.67 -6.84 9.34
N GLY A 94 -11.61 -6.00 9.78
CA GLY A 94 -11.67 -5.50 11.16
C GLY A 94 -10.65 -4.41 11.52
N ARG A 95 -9.99 -3.78 10.53
CA ARG A 95 -9.04 -2.66 10.72
C ARG A 95 -9.62 -1.33 10.25
#